data_AF-A0A1S2LSU1-F1
#
_entry.id   AF-A0A1S2LSU1-F1
#
_cell.length_a   1.000
_cell.length_b   1.000
_cell.length_c   1.000
_cell.angle_alpha   90.00
_cell.angle_beta   90.00
_cell.angle_gamma   90.00
#
_symmetry.space_group_name_H-M   'P 1'
#
loop_
_entity.id
_entity.type
_entity.pdbx_description
1 polymer ?
#
loop_
_entity_poly.entity_id
_entity_poly.type
_entity_poly.pdbx_seq_one_letter_code
_entity_poly.pdbx_strand_id
1 'polypeptide(L)'
;MLAEWQKVTQCRFRLVGWVYIDAGKFSEEEAGFRFNIFQQEMTLALKGIVNGDLPFFAEYPQLLDAFTGIKKASINNLTDASFPKK
;
A
#
# COMPACT_ATOMS: atom_id res chain seq x y z
N MET A 1 0.37 -6.98 6.84
CA MET A 1 -0.15 -5.97 5.90
C MET A 1 -1.65 -6.15 5.84
N LEU A 2 -2.41 -5.07 5.96
CA LEU A 2 -3.87 -5.08 5.80
C LEU A 2 -4.20 -4.16 4.63
N ALA A 3 -5.19 -4.52 3.82
CA ALA A 3 -5.65 -3.67 2.74
C ALA A 3 -7.17 -3.74 2.64
N GLU A 4 -7.80 -2.61 2.35
CA GLU A 4 -9.24 -2.49 2.19
C GLU A 4 -9.62 -1.71 0.93
N TRP A 5 -10.71 -2.12 0.29
CA TRP A 5 -11.33 -1.35 -0.78
C TRP A 5 -12.29 -0.33 -0.18
N GLN A 6 -12.05 0.95 -0.43
CA GLN A 6 -12.97 2.03 -0.06
C GLN A 6 -13.69 2.54 -1.29
N LYS A 7 -15.02 2.70 -1.18
CA LYS A 7 -15.81 3.35 -2.23
C LYS A 7 -15.64 4.88 -2.11
N VAL A 8 -15.10 5.50 -3.16
CA VAL A 8 -14.88 6.96 -3.23
C VAL A 8 -16.07 7.66 -3.86
N THR A 9 -16.61 7.13 -4.96
CA THR A 9 -17.88 7.58 -5.56
C THR A 9 -18.66 6.37 -6.09
N GLN A 10 -19.84 6.58 -6.70
CA GLN A 10 -20.66 5.48 -7.24
C GLN A 10 -19.90 4.50 -8.14
N CYS A 11 -18.93 4.97 -8.93
CA CYS A 11 -18.15 4.15 -9.87
C CYS A 11 -16.64 4.21 -9.64
N ARG A 12 -16.18 4.76 -8.50
CA ARG A 12 -14.74 4.82 -8.18
C ARG A 12 -14.48 4.18 -6.83
N PHE A 13 -13.55 3.24 -6.84
CA PHE A 13 -13.02 2.62 -5.64
C PHE A 13 -11.60 3.13 -5.41
N ARG A 14 -11.05 2.86 -4.23
CA ARG A 14 -9.62 2.92 -4.00
C ARG A 14 -9.20 1.74 -3.14
N LEU A 15 -8.01 1.19 -3.37
CA LEU A 15 -7.38 0.29 -2.42
C LEU A 15 -6.54 1.11 -1.43
N VAL A 16 -6.76 0.93 -0.13
CA VAL A 16 -5.94 1.51 0.94
C VAL A 16 -5.25 0.38 1.68
N GLY A 17 -3.92 0.40 1.66
CA GLY A 17 -3.08 -0.52 2.43
C GLY A 17 -2.50 0.14 3.69
N TRP A 18 -2.36 -0.66 4.74
CA TRP A 18 -1.58 -0.36 5.93
C TRP A 18 -0.49 -1.42 6.13
N VAL A 19 0.71 -0.92 6.40
CA VAL A 19 1.86 -1.75 6.76
C VAL A 19 2.45 -1.27 8.08
N TYR A 20 2.69 -2.25 8.94
CA TYR A 20 3.43 -2.12 10.20
C TYR A 20 4.84 -2.64 9.95
N ILE A 21 5.83 -1.76 10.06
CA ILE A 21 7.22 -2.06 9.68
C ILE A 21 8.03 -2.49 10.89
N ASP A 22 7.76 -1.86 12.01
CA ASP A 22 8.50 -2.06 13.24
C ASP A 22 7.81 -3.07 14.17
N ALA A 23 6.48 -2.99 14.30
CA ALA A 23 5.71 -3.76 15.27
C ALA A 23 6.26 -3.69 16.72
N GLY A 24 7.03 -2.64 17.05
CA GLY A 24 7.64 -2.41 18.37
C GLY A 24 8.85 -3.31 18.66
N LYS A 25 9.51 -3.84 17.63
CA LYS A 25 10.59 -4.83 17.77
C LYS A 25 11.96 -4.33 17.30
N PHE A 26 12.02 -3.14 16.71
CA PHE A 26 13.21 -2.56 16.12
C PHE A 26 13.46 -1.18 16.68
N SER A 27 14.73 -0.78 16.66
CA SER A 27 15.09 0.62 16.92
C SER A 27 14.53 1.54 15.83
N GLU A 28 14.47 2.84 16.11
CA GLU A 28 14.03 3.82 15.11
C GLU A 28 14.87 3.78 13.83
N GLU A 29 16.20 3.58 13.99
CA GLU A 29 17.13 3.48 12.87
C GLU A 29 16.88 2.23 12.02
N GLU A 30 16.68 1.08 12.67
CA GLU A 30 16.36 -0.19 12.00
C GLU A 30 14.99 -0.13 11.30
N ALA A 31 14.00 0.49 11.93
CA ALA A 31 12.68 0.70 11.34
C ALA A 31 12.74 1.66 10.15
N GLY A 32 13.55 2.72 10.23
CA GLY A 32 13.78 3.66 9.13
C GLY A 32 14.44 2.99 7.92
N PHE A 33 15.46 2.16 8.15
CA PHE A 33 16.10 1.38 7.09
C PHE A 33 15.11 0.43 6.40
N ARG A 34 14.32 -0.30 7.18
CA ARG A 34 13.27 -1.21 6.68
C ARG A 34 12.20 -0.46 5.90
N PHE A 35 11.84 0.75 6.33
CA PHE A 35 10.89 1.59 5.61
C PHE A 35 11.43 2.04 4.25
N ASN A 36 12.70 2.43 4.16
CA ASN A 36 13.31 2.79 2.88
C ASN A 36 13.31 1.62 1.89
N ILE A 37 13.67 0.41 2.34
CA ILE A 37 13.57 -0.80 1.51
C ILE A 37 12.13 -1.03 1.07
N PHE A 38 11.18 -0.94 2.01
CA PHE A 38 9.76 -1.10 1.70
C PHE A 38 9.28 -0.11 0.63
N GLN A 39 9.70 1.15 0.69
CA GLN A 39 9.38 2.15 -0.34
C GLN A 39 10.00 1.80 -1.70
N GLN A 40 11.24 1.32 -1.74
CA GLN A 40 11.92 0.92 -2.98
C GLN A 40 11.20 -0.27 -3.64
N GLU A 41 10.84 -1.28 -2.86
CA GLU A 41 10.19 -2.50 -3.35
C GLU A 41 8.70 -2.33 -3.65
N MET A 42 8.06 -1.28 -3.11
CA MET A 42 6.61 -1.07 -3.21
C MET A 42 6.12 -1.06 -4.66
N THR A 43 6.84 -0.40 -5.55
CA THR A 43 6.43 -0.34 -6.97
C THR A 43 6.42 -1.73 -7.60
N LEU A 44 7.39 -2.58 -7.27
CA LEU A 44 7.47 -3.94 -7.79
C LEU A 44 6.39 -4.83 -7.18
N ALA A 45 6.17 -4.72 -5.87
CA ALA A 45 5.11 -5.46 -5.16
C ALA A 45 3.72 -5.13 -5.72
N LEU A 46 3.43 -3.84 -5.95
CA LEU A 46 2.17 -3.39 -6.54
C LEU A 46 1.97 -3.95 -7.96
N LYS A 47 3.01 -3.99 -8.79
CA LYS A 47 2.95 -4.64 -10.10
C LYS A 47 2.68 -6.14 -9.99
N GLY A 48 3.29 -6.80 -9.01
CA GLY A 48 3.06 -8.22 -8.74
C GLY A 48 1.60 -8.49 -8.39
N ILE A 49 1.00 -7.68 -7.52
CA ILE A 49 -0.42 -7.77 -7.15
C ILE A 49 -1.30 -7.57 -8.39
N VAL A 50 -1.08 -6.50 -9.16
CA VAL A 50 -1.89 -6.22 -10.35
C VAL A 50 -1.81 -7.36 -11.37
N ASN A 51 -0.61 -7.86 -11.64
CA ASN A 51 -0.40 -8.94 -12.61
C ASN A 51 -0.96 -10.28 -12.12
N GLY A 52 -0.86 -10.56 -10.82
CA GLY A 52 -1.43 -11.77 -10.22
C GLY A 52 -2.97 -11.78 -10.26
N ASP A 53 -3.57 -10.61 -10.07
CA ASP A 53 -5.03 -10.45 -10.01
C ASP A 53 -5.67 -10.11 -11.37
N LEU A 54 -4.93 -10.22 -12.49
CA LEU A 54 -5.46 -9.95 -13.83
C LEU A 54 -6.77 -10.70 -14.14
N PRO A 55 -6.94 -12.00 -13.81
CA PRO A 55 -8.21 -12.70 -14.03
C PRO A 55 -9.36 -12.09 -13.22
N PHE A 56 -9.08 -11.61 -12.00
CA PHE A 56 -10.08 -10.94 -11.17
C PHE A 56 -10.47 -9.57 -11.74
N PHE A 57 -9.51 -8.82 -12.28
CA PHE A 57 -9.80 -7.54 -12.95
C PHE A 57 -10.52 -7.70 -14.28
N ALA A 58 -10.43 -8.85 -14.96
CA ALA A 58 -11.23 -9.13 -16.15
C ALA A 58 -12.74 -9.15 -15.82
N GLU A 59 -13.10 -9.69 -14.66
CA GLU A 59 -14.49 -9.74 -14.17
C GLU A 59 -14.93 -8.41 -13.53
N TYR A 60 -14.00 -7.64 -12.96
CA TYR A 60 -14.27 -6.36 -12.29
C TYR A 60 -13.35 -5.21 -12.75
N PRO A 61 -13.47 -4.74 -14.02
CA PRO A 61 -12.56 -3.74 -14.60
C PRO A 61 -12.51 -2.42 -13.82
N GLN A 62 -13.62 -2.03 -13.18
CA GLN A 62 -13.73 -0.83 -12.35
C GLN A 62 -12.78 -0.80 -11.14
N LEU A 63 -12.21 -1.95 -10.76
CA LEU A 63 -11.24 -2.06 -9.67
C LEU A 63 -9.81 -1.78 -10.15
N LEU A 64 -9.53 -1.88 -11.45
CA LEU A 64 -8.21 -1.62 -12.02
C LEU A 64 -7.87 -0.13 -11.96
N ASP A 65 -8.80 0.74 -12.37
CA ASP A 65 -8.67 2.20 -12.29
C ASP A 65 -8.62 2.71 -10.83
N ALA A 66 -9.10 1.89 -9.90
CA ALA A 66 -9.15 2.17 -8.47
C ALA A 66 -7.84 1.84 -7.72
N PHE A 67 -6.88 1.17 -8.37
CA PHE A 67 -5.65 0.75 -7.72
C PHE A 67 -4.67 1.94 -7.57
N THR A 68 -4.89 2.78 -6.57
CA THR A 68 -4.13 4.03 -6.36
C THR A 68 -2.92 3.90 -5.41
N GLY A 69 -2.44 2.69 -5.13
CA GLY A 69 -1.26 2.44 -4.29
C GLY A 69 -1.50 2.49 -2.77
N ILE A 70 -0.47 2.11 -2.01
CA ILE A 70 -0.49 2.14 -0.54
C ILE A 70 -0.36 3.59 -0.06
N LYS A 71 -1.20 3.99 0.90
CA LYS A 71 -1.27 5.38 1.38
C LYS A 71 -0.60 5.63 2.71
N LYS A 72 -0.48 4.60 3.54
CA LYS A 72 -0.08 4.78 4.95
C LYS A 72 0.85 3.66 5.39
N ALA A 73 2.02 4.05 5.86
CA ALA A 73 2.94 3.20 6.60
C ALA A 73 3.14 3.80 7.99
N SER A 74 3.19 2.94 9.02
CA SER A 74 3.38 3.36 10.40
C SER A 74 4.59 2.66 11.02
N ILE A 75 5.42 3.48 11.67
CA ILE A 75 6.52 3.10 12.55
C ILE A 75 6.14 3.64 13.93
N ASN A 76 6.30 2.86 15.00
CA ASN A 76 5.69 3.18 16.31
C ASN A 76 6.23 4.44 17.02
N ASN A 77 7.08 5.26 16.40
CA ASN A 77 7.52 6.57 16.90
C ASN A 77 7.51 7.71 15.86
N LEU A 78 7.01 7.47 14.64
CA LEU A 78 6.82 8.50 13.62
C LEU A 78 5.38 8.40 13.11
N THR A 79 4.55 9.36 13.49
CA THR A 79 3.19 9.54 12.97
C THR A 79 3.20 9.60 11.45
N ASP A 80 2.41 8.72 10.83
CA ASP A 80 1.95 8.77 9.43
C ASP A 80 2.95 9.27 8.39
N ALA A 81 3.87 8.39 7.98
CA ALA A 81 4.58 8.58 6.71
C ALA A 81 3.59 8.39 5.56
N SER A 82 3.13 9.51 5.00
CA SER A 82 2.32 9.54 3.79
C SER A 82 3.20 9.36 2.55
N PHE A 83 2.79 8.47 1.66
CA PHE A 83 3.46 8.31 0.37
C PHE A 83 3.20 9.55 -0.51
N PRO A 84 4.21 10.07 -1.22
CA PRO A 84 4.03 11.20 -2.11
C PRO A 84 2.99 10.84 -3.17
N LYS A 85 1.96 11.68 -3.30
CA LYS A 85 1.01 11.58 -4.41
C LYS A 85 1.73 12.03 -5.67
N LYS A 86 1.92 11.10 -6.62
CA LYS A 86 2.23 11.46 -8.01
C LYS A 86 1.05 12.20 -8.64
#